data_AF-A0A098EPY9-F1
#
_entry.id   AF-A0A098EPY9-F1
#
_cell.length_a   1.000
_cell.length_b   1.000
_cell.length_c   1.000
_cell.angle_alpha   90.00
_cell.angle_beta   90.00
_cell.angle_gamma   90.00
#
_symmetry.space_group_name_H-M   'P 1'
#
loop_
_entity.id
_entity.type
_entity.pdbx_description
1 polymer ?
#
loop_
_entity_poly.entity_id
_entity_poly.type
_entity_poly.pdbx_seq_one_letter_code
_entity_poly.pdbx_strand_id
1 'polypeptide(L)' 'MKEQKEILERQLQWTKKQIEVLDDMDEKLQAMKKIAEYVAENDLSKEEVEKLNSQLKELQTEYSFLEAQRKTDFH' A
#
# COMPACT_ATOMS: atom_id res chain seq x y z
N MET A 1 9.91 35.22 9.63
CA MET A 1 8.64 35.11 8.88
C MET A 1 8.78 34.37 7.55
N LYS A 2 9.71 34.71 6.64
CA LYS A 2 9.89 33.96 5.37
C LYS A 2 10.36 32.50 5.55
N GLU A 3 11.37 32.28 6.38
CA GLU A 3 11.91 30.92 6.65
C GLU A 3 10.87 29.98 7.29
N GLN A 4 10.06 30.49 8.23
CA GLN A 4 8.97 29.70 8.83
C GLN A 4 7.94 29.26 7.80
N LYS A 5 7.60 30.14 6.85
CA LYS A 5 6.68 29.81 5.76
C LYS A 5 7.26 28.72 4.85
N GLU A 6 8.53 28.83 4.48
CA GLU A 6 9.20 27.83 3.64
C GLU A 6 9.29 26.45 4.32
N ILE A 7 9.54 26.41 5.63
CA ILE A 7 9.52 25.17 6.41
C ILE A 7 8.12 24.54 6.40
N LEU A 8 7.07 25.33 6.65
CA LEU A 8 5.69 24.85 6.66
C LEU A 8 5.25 24.35 5.28
N GLU A 9 5.67 25.02 4.19
CA GLU A 9 5.39 24.56 2.83
C GLU A 9 6.06 23.22 2.53
N ARG A 10 7.31 23.02 2.96
CA ARG A 10 8.01 21.73 2.83
C ARG A 10 7.33 20.63 3.63
N GLN A 11 6.94 20.91 4.88
CA GLN A 11 6.21 19.97 5.72
C GLN A 11 4.86 19.58 5.10
N LEU A 12 4.12 20.56 4.56
CA LEU A 12 2.85 20.30 3.88
C LEU A 12 3.03 19.40 2.66
N GLN A 13 4.03 19.66 1.83
CA GLN A 13 4.33 18.83 0.65
C GLN A 13 4.75 17.42 1.04
N TRP A 14 5.56 17.28 2.09
CA TRP A 14 5.93 15.98 2.63
C TRP A 14 4.70 15.21 3.14
N THR A 15 3.83 15.84 3.93
CA THR A 15 2.61 15.21 4.43
C THR A 15 1.67 14.76 3.29
N LYS A 16 1.54 15.56 2.23
CA LYS A 16 0.72 15.17 1.07
C LYS A 16 1.23 13.91 0.39
N LYS A 17 2.55 13.81 0.19
CA LYS A 17 3.17 12.59 -0.37
C LYS A 17 2.96 11.38 0.53
N GLN A 18 3.03 11.57 1.85
CA GLN A 18 2.78 10.49 2.80
C GLN A 18 1.32 10.01 2.75
N ILE A 19 0.37 10.91 2.53
CA ILE A 19 -1.04 10.56 2.34
C ILE A 19 -1.21 9.72 1.08
N GLU A 20 -0.62 10.13 -0.05
CA GLU A 20 -0.66 9.37 -1.31
C GLU A 20 -0.12 7.94 -1.14
N VAL A 21 1.02 7.77 -0.46
CA VAL A 21 1.58 6.43 -0.17
C VAL A 21 0.65 5.60 0.72
N LEU A 22 -0.02 6.22 1.70
CA LEU A 22 -0.97 5.54 2.58
C LEU A 22 -2.23 5.10 1.83
N ASP A 23 -2.73 5.93 0.92
CA ASP A 23 -3.87 5.59 0.06
C ASP A 23 -3.51 4.40 -0.83
N ASP A 24 -2.34 4.41 -1.47
CA ASP A 24 -1.84 3.28 -2.27
C ASP A 24 -1.73 1.99 -1.42
N MET A 25 -1.23 2.09 -0.18
CA MET A 25 -1.14 0.96 0.74
C MET A 25 -2.52 0.40 1.10
N ASP A 26 -3.52 1.25 1.36
CA ASP A 26 -4.89 0.81 1.64
C ASP A 26 -5.50 0.09 0.44
N GLU A 27 -5.29 0.59 -0.78
CA GLU A 27 -5.75 -0.08 -2.00
C GLU A 27 -5.21 -1.51 -2.11
N LYS A 28 -3.92 -1.75 -1.79
CA LYS A 28 -3.34 -3.10 -1.78
C LYS A 28 -3.98 -3.98 -0.70
N LEU A 29 -4.21 -3.45 0.50
CA LEU A 29 -4.86 -4.20 1.58
C LEU A 29 -6.31 -4.56 1.23
N GLN A 30 -7.06 -3.65 0.63
CA GLN A 30 -8.42 -3.93 0.13
C GLN A 30 -8.41 -5.00 -0.96
N ALA A 31 -7.43 -5.00 -1.86
CA ALA A 31 -7.29 -6.04 -2.87
C ALA A 31 -6.97 -7.41 -2.25
N MET A 32 -6.06 -7.48 -1.29
CA MET A 32 -5.76 -8.72 -0.55
C MET A 32 -6.99 -9.25 0.20
N LYS A 33 -7.75 -8.34 0.83
CA LYS A 33 -8.99 -8.68 1.53
C LYS A 33 -10.01 -9.30 0.58
N LYS A 34 -10.22 -8.72 -0.60
CA LYS A 34 -11.13 -9.27 -1.63
C LYS A 34 -10.72 -10.68 -2.06
N ILE A 35 -9.42 -10.95 -2.19
CA ILE A 35 -8.92 -12.29 -2.49
C ILE A 35 -9.28 -13.26 -1.35
N ALA A 36 -9.05 -12.86 -0.10
CA ALA A 36 -9.36 -13.70 1.06
C ALA A 36 -10.86 -13.99 1.20
N GLU A 37 -11.72 -12.98 0.99
CA GLU A 37 -13.17 -13.13 0.99
C GLU A 37 -13.62 -14.07 -0.15
N TYR A 38 -13.09 -13.88 -1.36
CA TYR A 38 -13.41 -14.75 -2.50
C TYR A 38 -13.03 -16.22 -2.24
N VAL A 39 -11.85 -16.47 -1.67
CA VAL A 39 -11.41 -17.84 -1.31
C VAL A 39 -12.29 -18.45 -0.21
N ALA A 40 -12.78 -17.65 0.74
CA ALA A 40 -13.63 -18.15 1.82
C ALA A 40 -15.05 -18.51 1.36
N GLU A 41 -15.54 -17.84 0.32
CA GLU A 41 -16.93 -17.99 -0.17
C GLU A 41 -17.08 -18.98 -1.33
N ASN A 42 -15.99 -19.41 -1.97
CA ASN A 42 -16.03 -20.23 -3.18
C ASN A 42 -15.22 -21.53 -3.03
N ASP A 43 -15.76 -22.62 -3.59
CA ASP A 43 -14.99 -23.85 -3.80
C ASP A 43 -14.07 -23.68 -5.01
N LEU A 44 -12.77 -23.58 -4.74
CA LEU A 44 -11.76 -23.31 -5.75
C LEU A 44 -11.00 -24.56 -6.17
N SER A 45 -10.69 -24.64 -7.47
CA SER A 45 -9.72 -25.59 -7.97
C SER A 45 -8.30 -25.27 -7.50
N LYS A 46 -7.40 -26.24 -7.57
CA LYS A 46 -5.98 -26.04 -7.23
C LYS A 46 -5.33 -24.95 -8.09
N GLU A 47 -5.67 -24.89 -9.38
CA GLU A 47 -5.14 -23.89 -10.31
C GLU A 47 -5.60 -22.48 -9.94
N GLU A 48 -6.86 -22.31 -9.53
CA GLU A 48 -7.38 -21.02 -9.05
C GLU A 48 -6.71 -20.60 -7.74
N VAL A 49 -6.51 -21.54 -6.80
CA VAL A 49 -5.79 -21.28 -5.55
C VAL A 49 -4.35 -20.85 -5.82
N GLU A 50 -3.63 -21.51 -6.74
CA GLU A 50 -2.26 -21.14 -7.11
C GLU A 50 -2.18 -19.74 -7.74
N LYS A 51 -3.15 -19.41 -8.61
CA LYS A 51 -3.25 -18.08 -9.22
C LYS A 51 -3.50 -16.99 -8.18
N LEU A 52 -4.47 -17.19 -7.29
CA LEU A 52 -4.80 -16.22 -6.24
C LEU A 52 -3.65 -16.06 -5.25
N ASN A 53 -2.94 -17.13 -4.91
CA ASN A 53 -1.74 -17.06 -4.08
C ASN A 53 -0.61 -16.25 -4.74
N SER A 54 -0.45 -16.36 -6.07
CA SER A 54 0.54 -15.58 -6.81
C SER A 54 0.18 -14.10 -6.78
N GLN A 55 -1.09 -13.75 -7.02
CA GLN A 55 -1.60 -12.37 -6.92
C GLN A 55 -1.43 -11.80 -5.50
N LEU A 56 -1.70 -12.60 -4.47
CA LEU A 56 -1.52 -12.19 -3.09
C LEU A 56 -0.05 -11.87 -2.76
N LYS A 57 0.90 -12.67 -3.28
CA LYS A 57 2.34 -12.44 -3.10
C LYS A 57 2.83 -11.18 -3.83
N GLU A 58 2.30 -10.91 -5.02
CA GLU A 58 2.58 -9.67 -5.76
C GLU A 58 2.13 -8.44 -4.95
N LEU A 59 0.86 -8.44 -4.50
CA LEU A 59 0.33 -7.37 -3.65
C LEU A 59 1.14 -7.21 -2.36
N GLN A 60 1.61 -8.30 -1.75
CA GLN A 60 2.41 -8.25 -0.54
C GLN A 60 3.78 -7.61 -0.80
N THR A 61 4.36 -7.89 -1.95
CA THR A 61 5.64 -7.31 -2.38
C THR A 61 5.48 -5.81 -2.63
N GLU A 62 4.43 -5.40 -3.33
CA GLU A 62 4.10 -3.98 -3.57
C GLU A 62 3.86 -3.23 -2.24
N TYR A 63 3.07 -3.80 -1.34
CA TYR A 63 2.84 -3.23 -0.02
C TYR A 63 4.15 -3.07 0.77
N SER A 64 5.02 -4.09 0.75
CA SER A 64 6.31 -4.05 1.46
C SER A 64 7.24 -2.97 0.89
N PHE A 65 7.20 -2.75 -0.43
CA PHE A 65 7.94 -1.67 -1.08
C PHE A 65 7.44 -0.29 -0.64
N LEU A 66 6.12 -0.06 -0.64
CA LEU A 66 5.51 1.18 -0.16
C LEU A 66 5.80 1.42 1.32
N GLU A 67 5.76 0.36 2.14
CA GLU A 67 6.09 0.45 3.56
C GLU A 67 7.56 0.85 3.78
N ALA A 68 8.48 0.32 2.96
CA ALA A 68 9.88 0.70 2.99
C ALA A 68 10.09 2.17 2.57
N GLN A 69 9.47 2.60 1.46
CA GLN A 69 9.52 3.98 0.98
C GLN A 69 9.06 4.96 2.06
N ARG A 70 7.93 4.67 2.71
CA ARG A 70 7.38 5.48 3.82
C ARG A 70 8.34 5.61 4.99
N LYS A 71 9.07 4.53 5.33
CA LYS A 71 10.06 4.52 6.44
C LYS A 71 11.34 5.29 6.08
N THR A 72 11.77 5.26 4.82
CA THR A 72 12.99 5.93 4.36
C THR A 72 12.82 7.45 4.21
N ASP A 73 11.62 7.93 3.87
CA ASP A 73 11.31 9.36 3.76
C ASP A 73 11.25 10.10 5.13
N PHE A 74 11.61 9.41 6.21
CA PHE A 74 11.67 9.91 7.58
C PHE A 74 13.10 10.28 8.02
N HIS A 75 13.93 10.90 7.16
CA HIS A 75 15.24 11.47 7.52
C HIS A 75 15.55 12.76 6.75
#